data_AF-A0A151QXU3-F1
#
_entry.id   AF-A0A151QXU3-F1
#
_cell.length_a   1.000
_cell.length_b   1.000
_cell.length_c   1.000
_cell.angle_alpha   90.00
_cell.angle_beta   90.00
_cell.angle_gamma   90.00
#
_symmetry.space_group_name_H-M   'P 1'
#
loop_
_entity.id
_entity.type
_entity.pdbx_description
1 polymer ?
#
loop_
_entity_poly.entity_id
_entity_poly.type
_entity_poly.pdbx_seq_one_letter_code
_entity_poly.pdbx_strand_id
1 'polypeptide(L)' 'LKSQLETNWSALKDERNISFWTYQWNKHDSCSQLQQNDFLQLALTIFIKMILKLFFKNTASKSYLIASITTAIYNDI' A
#
# COMPACT_ATOMS: atom_id res chain seq x y z
N LEU A 1 10.63 -5.18 -9.70
CA LEU A 1 9.59 -4.15 -9.50
C LEU A 1 8.23 -4.55 -10.10
N LYS A 2 8.10 -4.73 -11.43
CA LYS A 2 6.80 -5.05 -12.09
C LYS A 2 6.03 -6.22 -11.43
N SER A 3 6.63 -7.40 -11.33
CA SER A 3 5.96 -8.57 -10.71
C SER A 3 5.53 -8.31 -9.26
N GLN A 4 6.32 -7.58 -8.48
CA GLN A 4 5.93 -7.20 -7.12
C GLN A 4 4.75 -6.24 -7.09
N LEU A 5 4.68 -5.29 -8.04
CA LEU A 5 3.53 -4.40 -8.19
C LEU A 5 2.28 -5.18 -8.62
N GLU A 6 2.40 -6.16 -9.52
CA GLU A 6 1.26 -7.01 -9.93
C GLU A 6 0.69 -7.80 -8.76
N THR A 7 1.54 -8.33 -7.87
CA THR A 7 1.10 -9.10 -6.71
C THR A 7 0.55 -8.22 -5.59
N ASN A 8 1.19 -7.08 -5.31
CA ASN A 8 0.93 -6.31 -4.09
C ASN A 8 0.15 -5.01 -4.33
N TRP A 9 0.07 -4.52 -5.56
CA TRP A 9 -0.58 -3.25 -5.87
C TRP A 9 -1.33 -3.31 -7.20
N SER A 10 -2.23 -4.28 -7.32
CA SER A 10 -3.03 -4.53 -8.52
C SER A 10 -4.24 -3.59 -8.65
N ALA A 11 -4.66 -3.36 -9.89
CA ALA A 11 -5.87 -2.65 -10.23
C ALA A 11 -7.09 -3.59 -10.04
N LEU A 12 -7.78 -3.47 -8.90
CA LEU A 12 -8.91 -4.36 -8.57
C LEU A 12 -10.16 -4.16 -9.42
N LYS A 13 -10.30 -3.01 -10.09
CA LYS A 13 -11.52 -2.68 -10.86
C LYS A 13 -11.56 -3.35 -12.22
N ASP A 14 -10.44 -3.38 -12.92
CA ASP A 14 -10.37 -3.75 -14.33
C ASP A 14 -9.07 -4.48 -14.72
N GLU A 15 -8.24 -4.85 -13.73
CA GLU A 15 -6.97 -5.56 -13.91
C GLU A 15 -5.93 -4.83 -14.80
N ARG A 16 -6.19 -3.57 -15.16
CA ARG A 16 -5.28 -2.75 -15.99
C ARG A 16 -4.19 -2.10 -15.14
N ASN A 17 -3.32 -2.94 -14.61
CA ASN A 17 -2.22 -2.58 -13.72
C ASN A 17 -1.34 -1.45 -14.26
N ILE A 18 -0.90 -1.53 -15.52
CA ILE A 18 -0.03 -0.51 -16.14
C ILE A 18 -0.72 0.86 -16.22
N SER A 19 -1.98 0.88 -16.64
CA SER A 19 -2.77 2.13 -16.71
C SER A 19 -2.98 2.72 -15.32
N PHE A 20 -3.24 1.87 -14.34
CA PHE A 20 -3.38 2.27 -12.94
C PHE A 20 -2.09 2.89 -12.40
N TRP A 21 -0.93 2.25 -12.52
CA TRP A 21 0.33 2.81 -12.00
C TRP A 21 0.75 4.07 -12.74
N THR A 22 0.53 4.12 -14.07
CA THR A 22 0.77 5.33 -14.87
C THR A 22 -0.08 6.50 -14.37
N TYR A 23 -1.35 6.25 -14.04
CA TYR A 23 -2.23 7.28 -13.46
C TYR A 23 -1.73 7.75 -12.10
N GLN A 24 -1.34 6.82 -11.20
CA GLN A 24 -0.82 7.17 -9.87
C GLN A 24 0.45 8.01 -9.97
N TRP A 25 1.37 7.62 -10.84
CA TRP A 25 2.59 8.38 -11.14
C TRP A 25 2.26 9.79 -11.63
N ASN A 26 1.52 9.92 -12.73
CA ASN A 26 1.23 11.22 -13.34
C ASN A 26 0.47 12.18 -12.40
N LYS A 27 -0.37 11.64 -11.50
CA LYS A 27 -1.19 12.44 -10.59
C LYS A 27 -0.47 12.83 -9.31
N HIS A 28 0.43 11.98 -8.79
CA HIS A 28 0.95 12.14 -7.44
C HIS A 28 2.47 12.31 -7.37
N ASP A 29 3.22 11.95 -8.41
CA ASP A 29 4.67 11.99 -8.35
C ASP A 29 5.25 13.40 -8.28
N SER A 30 4.71 14.35 -9.04
CA SER A 30 5.23 15.72 -9.09
C SER A 30 5.25 16.40 -7.71
N CYS A 31 4.46 15.90 -6.77
CA CYS A 31 4.43 16.34 -5.38
C CYS A 31 5.52 15.70 -4.49
N SER A 32 6.08 14.56 -4.91
CA SER A 32 7.03 13.76 -4.13
C SER A 32 8.50 14.06 -4.43
N GLN A 33 8.79 14.64 -5.60
CA GLN A 33 10.15 14.90 -6.10
C GLN A 33 11.02 13.63 -6.23
N LEU A 34 10.39 12.45 -6.33
CA LEU A 34 11.08 11.17 -6.50
C LEU A 34 11.23 10.84 -7.99
N GLN A 35 12.17 9.95 -8.32
CA GLN A 35 12.16 9.32 -9.64
C GLN A 35 11.11 8.19 -9.68
N GLN A 36 10.67 7.82 -10.89
CA GLN A 36 9.61 6.83 -11.09
C GLN A 36 9.81 5.51 -10.35
N ASN A 37 11.01 4.96 -10.45
CA ASN A 37 11.30 3.71 -9.77
C ASN A 37 11.33 3.87 -8.25
N ASP A 38 11.82 5.01 -7.75
CA ASP A 38 11.90 5.30 -6.31
C ASP A 38 10.51 5.49 -5.71
N PHE A 39 9.62 6.22 -6.39
CA PHE A 39 8.22 6.36 -6.01
C PHE A 39 7.51 5.01 -5.91
N LEU A 40 7.62 4.19 -6.95
CA LEU A 40 6.99 2.86 -7.01
C LEU A 40 7.56 1.91 -5.95
N GLN A 41 8.87 1.97 -5.71
CA GLN A 41 9.54 1.15 -4.71
C GLN A 41 9.19 1.59 -3.28
N LEU A 42 9.08 2.89 -3.03
CA LEU A 42 8.64 3.43 -1.74
C LEU A 42 7.20 2.99 -1.44
N ALA A 43 6.28 3.12 -2.41
CA ALA A 43 4.90 2.69 -2.26
C ALA A 43 4.79 1.20 -1.90
N LEU A 44 5.52 0.33 -2.61
CA LEU A 44 5.61 -1.10 -2.30
C LEU A 44 6.18 -1.36 -0.91
N THR A 45 7.23 -0.64 -0.52
CA THR A 45 7.89 -0.81 0.78
C THR A 45 6.94 -0.47 1.92
N ILE A 46 6.19 0.62 1.79
CA ILE A 46 5.17 1.03 2.78
C ILE A 46 4.08 -0.04 2.88
N PHE A 47 3.55 -0.49 1.74
CA PHE A 47 2.48 -1.48 1.69
C PHE A 47 2.88 -2.81 2.34
N ILE A 48 4.04 -3.37 1.97
CA ILE A 48 4.54 -4.64 2.54
C ILE A 48 4.76 -4.50 4.04
N LYS A 49 5.36 -3.39 4.51
CA LYS A 49 5.55 -3.14 5.95
C LYS A 49 4.20 -3.09 6.69
N MET A 50 3.18 -2.46 6.14
CA MET A 50 1.85 -2.39 6.75
C MET A 50 1.16 -3.76 6.77
N ILE A 51 1.19 -4.50 5.67
CA ILE A 51 0.60 -5.85 5.59
C ILE A 51 1.23 -6.79 6.61
N LEU A 52 2.56 -6.86 6.66
CA LEU A 52 3.26 -7.74 7.61
C LEU A 52 2.81 -7.42 9.04
N LYS A 53 2.74 -6.14 9.41
CA LYS A 53 2.29 -5.71 10.74
C LYS A 53 0.84 -6.10 11.04
N LEU A 54 -0.08 -5.95 10.08
CA LEU A 54 -1.49 -6.33 10.26
C LEU A 54 -1.67 -7.84 10.42
N PHE A 55 -0.90 -8.66 9.68
CA PHE A 55 -0.94 -10.12 9.82
C PHE A 55 -0.52 -10.59 11.22
N PHE A 56 0.47 -9.94 11.84
CA PHE A 56 0.90 -10.29 13.20
C PHE A 56 -0.07 -9.86 14.30
N LYS A 57 -1.06 -9.00 14.00
CA LYS A 57 -2.03 -8.49 14.98
C LYS A 57 -3.41 -9.11 14.89
N ASN A 58 -3.71 -9.87 13.85
CA ASN A 58 -5.08 -10.32 13.62
C ASN A 58 -5.43 -11.59 14.42
N THR A 59 -5.96 -11.38 15.62
CA THR A 59 -6.80 -12.36 16.34
C THR A 59 -8.24 -12.24 15.84
N ALA A 60 -8.81 -13.33 15.35
CA ALA A 60 -10.08 -13.41 14.62
C ALA A 60 -11.32 -12.82 15.34
N SER A 61 -11.52 -11.50 15.31
CA SER A 61 -12.78 -10.86 15.72
C SER A 61 -13.56 -10.34 14.50
N LYS A 62 -14.89 -10.41 14.56
CA LYS A 62 -15.83 -9.94 13.52
C LYS A 62 -16.27 -8.47 13.70
N SER A 63 -15.87 -7.84 14.80
CA SER A 63 -16.18 -6.44 15.10
C SER A 63 -14.97 -5.78 15.76
N TYR A 64 -14.64 -4.57 15.28
CA TYR A 64 -13.53 -3.78 15.78
C TYR A 64 -13.99 -2.35 16.03
N LEU A 65 -13.60 -1.79 17.17
CA LEU A 65 -13.73 -0.36 17.42
C LEU A 65 -12.68 0.39 16.61
N ILE A 66 -13.07 1.52 16.00
CA ILE A 66 -12.14 2.38 15.24
C ILE A 66 -10.93 2.75 16.10
N ALA A 67 -11.14 3.15 17.36
CA ALA A 67 -10.07 3.50 18.28
C ALA A 67 -9.06 2.36 18.50
N SER A 68 -9.52 1.10 18.55
CA SER A 68 -8.65 -0.07 18.68
C SER A 68 -7.80 -0.29 17.43
N ILE A 69 -8.38 -0.13 16.24
CA ILE A 69 -7.64 -0.23 14.96
C ILE A 69 -6.61 0.90 14.88
N THR A 70 -7.03 2.14 15.14
CA THR A 70 -6.16 3.32 15.09
C THR A 70 -4.99 3.19 16.06
N THR A 71 -5.24 2.80 17.32
CA THR A 71 -4.19 2.57 18.33
C THR A 71 -3.22 1.48 17.89
N ALA A 72 -3.73 0.38 17.33
CA ALA A 72 -2.89 -0.71 16.83
C ALA A 72 -2.01 -0.28 15.65
N ILE A 73 -2.48 0.64 14.80
CA ILE A 73 -1.69 1.19 13.70
C ILE A 73 -0.63 2.18 14.23
N TYR A 74 -1.01 3.12 15.10
CA TYR A 74 -0.12 4.20 15.56
C TYR A 74 0.96 3.74 16.53
N ASN A 75 0.68 2.80 17.44
CA ASN A 75 1.68 2.32 18.40
C ASN A 75 2.80 1.47 17.76
N ASP A 76 2.66 1.14 16.47
CA ASP A 76 3.63 0.34 15.71
C ASP A 76 4.42 1.16 14.67
N ILE A 77 4.15 2.46 14.53
CA ILE A 77 4.90 3.39 13.66
C ILE A 77 6.04 3.99 14.46
#